data_AF-A0A7C6BLG0-F1
#
_entry.id   AF-A0A7C6BLG0-F1
#
_cell.length_a   1.000
_cell.length_b   1.000
_cell.length_c   1.000
_cell.angle_alpha   90.00
_cell.angle_beta   90.00
_cell.angle_gamma   90.00
#
_symmetry.space_group_name_H-M   'P 1'
#
loop_
_entity.id
_entity.type
_entity.pdbx_description
1 polymer ?
#
loop_
_entity_poly.entity_id
_entity_poly.type
_entity_poly.pdbx_seq_one_letter_code
_entity_poly.pdbx_strand_id
1 'polypeptide(L)'
;MEMNNSQDTNKTISCAVARDLMPLKLDKTLSQEGEELLDSHLSSCPPCKEVFEQMGEELPATDTADEDKVFEKVVERLQKEKRKKRRRMLMVGGIIGCLIALVLVFGFGMEILRSTGFYRIHTPVDEYVVSLFQLKNDRAILTMIQKPESRSKVTGQGWSSDGENIYTYLSSERGRLPKAVGEHSDIYEIPFNLNNPYEKLYKGEGKDAVLLWQKGQPIQKASEEMEAYYQAIFDADMLRIELDYQEEKRMLEETGETYGYMNFDCPELDAAYQKAEKLRRLVPEFQVSNYFGEKPRFIEGAQVRK
;
A
#
# COMPACT_ATOMS: atom_id res chain seq x y z
N MET A 1 56.73 42.17 81.25
CA MET A 1 55.44 42.70 81.73
C MET A 1 54.59 41.50 82.07
N GLU A 2 54.53 41.18 83.35
CA GLU A 2 53.58 40.22 83.91
C GLU A 2 52.16 40.77 83.73
N MET A 3 51.20 39.88 83.45
CA MET A 3 49.90 39.90 84.12
C MET A 3 49.35 38.47 84.16
N ASN A 4 49.18 37.98 85.39
CA ASN A 4 48.42 36.81 85.82
C ASN A 4 47.05 36.69 85.13
N ASN A 5 46.53 35.47 84.99
CA ASN A 5 45.36 35.07 85.79
C ASN A 5 45.13 33.56 85.80
N SER A 6 45.01 33.04 87.01
CA SER A 6 44.54 31.70 87.34
C SER A 6 43.13 31.47 86.82
N GLN A 7 42.84 30.26 86.33
CA GLN A 7 41.59 29.57 86.65
C GLN A 7 41.69 28.07 86.36
N ASP A 8 41.65 27.33 87.45
CA ASP A 8 41.24 25.93 87.60
C ASP A 8 39.99 25.60 86.76
N THR A 9 39.86 24.37 86.27
CA THR A 9 38.62 23.55 86.34
C THR A 9 38.73 22.28 85.49
N ASN A 10 38.57 21.16 86.19
CA ASN A 10 38.16 19.86 85.66
C ASN A 10 37.08 20.01 84.55
N LYS A 11 37.45 19.76 83.29
CA LYS A 11 36.61 19.96 82.10
C LYS A 11 35.59 18.82 81.97
N THR A 12 34.47 18.92 82.70
CA THR A 12 33.35 17.98 82.58
C THR A 12 32.42 18.40 81.43
N ILE A 13 32.36 17.60 80.35
CA ILE A 13 31.37 17.78 79.26
C ILE A 13 29.95 17.42 79.74
N SER A 14 28.91 17.96 79.10
CA SER A 14 27.52 17.64 79.45
C SER A 14 27.07 16.30 78.86
N CYS A 15 26.07 15.65 79.47
CA CYS A 15 25.55 14.36 78.99
C CYS A 15 25.01 14.41 77.54
N ALA A 16 24.50 15.57 77.10
CA ALA A 16 24.03 15.74 75.72
C ALA A 16 25.20 15.67 74.74
N VAL A 17 26.27 16.42 75.02
CA VAL A 17 27.49 16.39 74.20
C VAL A 17 28.14 15.01 74.25
N ALA A 18 28.18 14.37 75.43
CA ALA A 18 28.72 13.01 75.54
C ALA A 18 27.96 12.03 74.64
N ARG A 19 26.63 12.09 74.59
CA ARG A 19 25.80 11.24 73.71
C ARG A 19 26.03 11.51 72.22
N ASP A 20 26.24 12.77 71.83
CA ASP A 20 26.53 13.10 70.43
C ASP A 20 27.91 12.57 69.99
N LEU A 21 28.86 12.45 70.93
CA LEU A 21 30.21 11.93 70.66
C LEU A 21 30.30 10.40 70.70
N MET A 22 29.34 9.70 71.32
CA MET A 22 29.33 8.22 71.44
C MET A 22 29.37 7.51 70.07
N PRO A 23 28.52 7.84 69.07
CA PRO A 23 28.56 7.19 67.75
C PRO A 23 29.90 7.42 67.03
N LEU A 24 30.45 8.63 67.12
CA LEU A 24 31.73 8.98 66.49
C LEU A 24 32.89 8.18 67.08
N LYS A 25 32.82 7.83 68.37
CA LYS A 25 33.78 6.94 69.02
C LYS A 25 33.63 5.49 68.57
N LEU A 26 32.40 4.99 68.40
CA LEU A 26 32.15 3.63 67.87
C LEU A 26 32.65 3.50 66.42
N ASP A 27 32.46 4.55 65.61
CA ASP A 27 32.93 4.62 64.22
C ASP A 27 34.44 4.91 64.10
N LYS A 28 35.16 5.08 65.22
CA LYS A 28 36.60 5.40 65.29
C LYS A 28 36.99 6.67 64.50
N THR A 29 36.09 7.64 64.43
CA THR A 29 36.31 8.93 63.73
C THR A 29 36.49 10.11 64.68
N LEU A 30 36.39 9.87 65.99
CA LEU A 30 36.56 10.88 67.02
C LEU A 30 38.04 11.25 67.20
N SER A 31 38.34 12.54 67.41
CA SER A 31 39.71 12.99 67.68
C SER A 31 40.16 12.59 69.08
N GLN A 32 41.49 12.45 69.27
CA GLN A 32 42.07 12.02 70.55
C GLN A 32 41.67 12.90 71.75
N GLU A 33 41.61 14.23 71.56
CA GLU A 33 41.12 15.15 72.60
C GLU A 33 39.63 14.93 72.94
N GLY A 34 38.82 14.53 71.96
CA GLY A 34 37.41 14.21 72.17
C GLY A 34 37.20 12.86 72.87
N GLU A 35 38.06 11.87 72.60
CA GLU A 35 38.01 10.56 73.26
C GLU A 35 38.31 10.65 74.76
N GLU A 36 39.35 11.40 75.15
CA GLU A 36 39.73 11.57 76.56
C GLU A 36 38.63 12.27 77.36
N LEU A 37 37.96 13.27 76.76
CA LEU A 37 36.83 13.97 77.37
C LEU A 37 35.61 13.07 77.54
N LEU A 38 35.33 12.24 76.53
CA LEU A 38 34.22 11.27 76.58
C LEU A 38 34.50 10.18 77.63
N ASP A 39 35.72 9.66 77.73
CA ASP A 39 36.09 8.62 78.71
C ASP A 39 36.03 9.12 80.16
N SER A 40 36.47 10.35 80.39
CA SER A 40 36.31 11.00 81.70
C SER A 40 34.83 11.16 82.09
N HIS A 41 33.96 11.48 81.11
CA HIS A 41 32.52 11.57 81.35
C HIS A 41 31.86 10.21 81.59
N LEU A 42 32.17 9.19 80.79
CA LEU A 42 31.64 7.82 80.98
C LEU A 42 32.06 7.22 82.32
N SER A 43 33.25 7.56 82.81
CA SER A 43 33.76 7.11 84.13
C SER A 43 33.04 7.77 85.31
N SER A 44 32.54 9.00 85.13
CA SER A 44 31.87 9.79 86.17
C SER A 44 30.33 9.77 86.08
N CYS A 45 29.76 9.30 84.96
CA CYS A 45 28.32 9.31 84.69
C CYS A 45 27.81 7.91 84.30
N PRO A 46 27.35 7.10 85.28
CA PRO A 46 26.78 5.77 85.05
C PRO A 46 25.65 5.69 83.98
N PRO A 47 24.69 6.63 83.90
CA PRO A 47 23.62 6.53 82.91
C PRO A 47 24.11 6.77 81.48
N CYS A 48 25.21 7.50 81.27
CA CYS A 48 25.79 7.64 79.93
C CYS A 48 26.61 6.41 79.54
N LYS A 49 27.22 5.73 80.51
CA LYS A 49 27.92 4.47 80.30
C LYS A 49 26.99 3.35 79.84
N GLU A 50 25.84 3.22 80.47
CA GLU A 50 24.83 2.21 80.09
C GLU A 50 24.31 2.43 78.66
N VAL A 51 24.06 3.70 78.28
CA VAL A 51 23.66 4.04 76.91
C VAL A 51 24.77 3.72 75.90
N PHE A 52 26.03 3.98 76.24
CA PHE A 52 27.17 3.66 75.37
C PHE A 52 27.34 2.14 75.20
N GLU A 53 27.18 1.35 76.27
CA GLU A 53 27.24 -0.11 76.21
C GLU A 53 26.10 -0.70 75.37
N GLN A 54 24.87 -0.17 75.50
CA GLN A 54 23.73 -0.57 74.66
C GLN A 54 23.93 -0.20 73.18
N MET A 55 24.63 0.91 72.88
CA MET A 55 24.98 1.28 71.50
C MET A 55 26.08 0.38 70.91
N GLY A 56 26.97 -0.14 71.74
CA GLY A 56 28.04 -1.06 71.34
C GLY A 56 27.62 -2.53 71.23
N GLU A 57 26.40 -2.87 71.65
CA GLU A 57 25.82 -4.19 71.47
C GLU A 57 25.38 -4.33 70.00
N GLU A 58 26.26 -4.96 69.19
CA GLU A 58 26.04 -5.20 67.76
C GLU A 58 24.65 -5.82 67.52
N LEU A 59 23.83 -5.17 66.69
CA LEU A 59 22.63 -5.78 66.12
C LEU A 59 23.03 -7.13 65.48
N PRO A 60 22.27 -8.22 65.71
CA PRO A 60 22.64 -9.54 65.20
C PRO A 60 22.87 -9.46 63.70
N ALA A 61 24.09 -9.81 63.27
CA ALA A 61 24.44 -9.89 61.87
C ALA A 61 23.44 -10.81 61.16
N THR A 62 22.55 -10.24 60.36
CA THR A 62 21.74 -11.02 59.43
C THR A 62 22.69 -11.60 58.39
N ASP A 63 22.67 -12.93 58.21
CA ASP A 63 23.49 -13.67 57.24
C ASP A 63 23.20 -13.19 55.81
N THR A 64 23.87 -12.12 55.38
CA THR A 64 23.79 -11.53 54.03
C THR A 64 24.13 -12.53 52.92
N ALA A 65 24.89 -13.59 53.24
CA ALA A 65 25.28 -14.64 52.29
C ALA A 65 24.11 -15.48 51.76
N ASP A 66 23.02 -15.64 52.51
CA ASP A 66 21.83 -16.37 52.03
C ASP A 66 20.85 -15.42 51.30
N GLU A 67 20.78 -14.16 51.70
CA GLU A 67 20.02 -13.13 50.98
C GLU A 67 20.62 -12.86 49.59
N ASP A 68 21.95 -12.81 49.46
CA ASP A 68 22.66 -12.63 48.20
C ASP A 68 22.42 -13.78 47.22
N LYS A 69 22.42 -15.03 47.71
CA LYS A 69 22.13 -16.22 46.87
C LYS A 69 20.68 -16.29 46.42
N VAL A 70 19.75 -15.84 47.26
CA VAL A 70 18.32 -15.73 46.89
C VAL A 70 18.14 -14.62 45.86
N PHE A 71 18.80 -13.47 46.05
CA PHE A 71 18.80 -12.37 45.09
C PHE A 71 19.38 -12.77 43.74
N GLU A 72 20.53 -13.47 43.71
CA GLU A 72 21.16 -13.96 42.48
C GLU A 72 20.25 -14.93 41.71
N LYS A 73 19.58 -15.86 42.42
CA LYS A 73 18.59 -16.78 41.81
C LYS A 73 17.37 -16.04 41.25
N VAL A 74 16.91 -14.98 41.91
CA VAL A 74 15.80 -14.14 41.42
C VAL A 74 16.25 -13.36 40.18
N VAL A 75 17.45 -12.77 40.20
CA VAL A 75 18.03 -12.05 39.07
C VAL A 75 18.21 -13.00 37.88
N GLU A 76 18.73 -14.21 38.08
CA GLU A 76 18.84 -15.20 37.00
C GLU A 76 17.49 -15.59 36.40
N ARG A 77 16.46 -15.81 37.24
CA ARG A 77 15.10 -16.14 36.76
C ARG A 77 14.53 -14.99 35.95
N LEU A 78 14.66 -13.76 36.44
CA LEU A 78 14.23 -12.56 35.72
C LEU A 78 14.99 -12.38 34.40
N GLN A 79 16.29 -12.65 34.37
CA GLN A 79 17.08 -12.61 33.14
C GLN A 79 16.66 -13.70 32.15
N LYS A 80 16.40 -14.94 32.61
CA LYS A 80 15.92 -16.04 31.78
C LYS A 80 14.52 -15.73 31.20
N GLU A 81 13.62 -15.17 32.01
CA GLU A 81 12.30 -14.74 31.55
C GLU A 81 12.36 -13.57 30.57
N LYS A 82 13.20 -12.55 30.83
CA LYS A 82 13.43 -11.44 29.90
C LYS A 82 13.99 -11.95 28.57
N ARG A 83 14.95 -12.89 28.60
CA ARG A 83 15.51 -13.55 27.39
C ARG A 83 14.43 -14.36 26.65
N LYS A 84 13.57 -15.09 27.36
CA LYS A 84 12.47 -15.86 26.77
C LYS A 84 11.39 -14.96 26.14
N LYS A 85 11.00 -13.88 26.82
CA LYS A 85 10.08 -12.85 26.31
C LYS A 85 10.70 -12.15 25.08
N ARG A 86 11.98 -11.78 25.13
CA ARG A 86 12.69 -11.17 24.00
C ARG A 86 12.77 -12.10 22.79
N ARG A 87 13.11 -13.38 22.98
CA ARG A 87 13.09 -14.38 21.89
C ARG A 87 11.69 -14.59 21.32
N ARG A 88 10.65 -14.63 22.17
CA ARG A 88 9.27 -14.73 21.73
C ARG A 88 8.86 -13.49 20.91
N MET A 89 9.21 -12.28 21.37
CA MET A 89 8.93 -11.04 20.63
C MET A 89 9.68 -10.99 19.29
N LEU A 90 10.93 -11.46 19.23
CA LEU A 90 11.68 -11.56 17.98
C LEU A 90 11.07 -12.59 17.01
N MET A 91 10.63 -13.75 17.50
CA MET A 91 9.94 -14.73 16.66
C MET A 91 8.59 -14.21 16.15
N VAL A 92 7.78 -13.60 17.02
CA VAL A 92 6.49 -13.02 16.63
C VAL A 92 6.69 -11.86 15.65
N GLY A 93 7.64 -10.97 15.93
CA GLY A 93 8.00 -9.88 15.02
C GLY A 93 8.54 -10.38 13.68
N GLY A 94 9.33 -11.46 13.70
CA GLY A 94 9.81 -12.13 12.48
C GLY A 94 8.66 -12.71 11.66
N ILE A 95 7.71 -13.41 12.30
CA ILE A 95 6.53 -13.98 11.62
C ILE A 95 5.68 -12.85 11.02
N ILE A 96 5.38 -11.79 11.79
CA ILE A 96 4.62 -10.64 11.30
C ILE A 96 5.34 -9.96 10.15
N GLY A 97 6.66 -9.75 10.27
CA GLY A 97 7.49 -9.19 9.21
C GLY A 97 7.47 -10.03 7.94
N CYS A 98 7.58 -11.36 8.06
CA CYS A 98 7.45 -12.28 6.93
C CYS A 98 6.06 -12.22 6.29
N LEU A 99 4.98 -12.14 7.08
CA LEU A 99 3.62 -12.01 6.54
C LEU A 99 3.44 -10.69 5.79
N ILE A 100 3.92 -9.57 6.34
CA ILE A 100 3.89 -8.27 5.65
C ILE A 100 4.70 -8.33 4.35
N ALA A 101 5.91 -8.88 4.39
CA ALA A 101 6.75 -9.03 3.21
C ALA A 101 6.08 -9.90 2.13
N LEU A 102 5.41 -10.99 2.51
CA LEU A 102 4.63 -11.82 1.59
C LEU A 102 3.48 -11.03 0.96
N VAL A 103 2.73 -10.26 1.74
CA VAL A 103 1.64 -9.42 1.21
C VAL A 103 2.18 -8.36 0.25
N LEU A 104 3.31 -7.74 0.56
CA LEU A 104 3.92 -6.75 -0.34
C LEU A 104 4.47 -7.39 -1.61
N VAL A 105 5.21 -8.49 -1.52
CA VAL A 105 5.80 -9.14 -2.70
C VAL A 105 4.72 -9.78 -3.57
N PHE A 106 3.77 -10.52 -2.99
CA PHE A 106 2.72 -11.16 -3.77
C PHE A 106 1.59 -10.21 -4.15
N GLY A 107 1.12 -9.35 -3.25
CA GLY A 107 0.04 -8.42 -3.56
C GLY A 107 0.51 -7.33 -4.52
N PHE A 108 1.54 -6.58 -4.14
CA PHE A 108 2.05 -5.47 -4.95
C PHE A 108 2.82 -5.98 -6.18
N GLY A 109 3.62 -7.04 -6.05
CA GLY A 109 4.33 -7.62 -7.18
C GLY A 109 3.40 -8.21 -8.24
N MET A 110 2.32 -8.90 -7.84
CA MET A 110 1.32 -9.39 -8.82
C MET A 110 0.58 -8.24 -9.50
N GLU A 111 0.22 -7.18 -8.76
CA GLU A 111 -0.46 -6.03 -9.36
C GLU A 111 0.45 -5.27 -10.32
N ILE A 112 1.75 -5.12 -10.00
CA ILE A 112 2.74 -4.54 -10.92
C ILE A 112 2.89 -5.41 -12.18
N LEU A 113 2.98 -6.73 -12.04
CA LEU A 113 3.08 -7.63 -13.20
C LEU A 113 1.80 -7.61 -14.05
N ARG A 114 0.63 -7.41 -13.42
CA ARG A 114 -0.66 -7.25 -14.11
C ARG A 114 -0.75 -5.90 -14.82
N SER A 115 -0.34 -4.80 -14.18
CA SER A 115 -0.42 -3.45 -14.73
C SER A 115 0.59 -3.20 -15.86
N THR A 116 1.79 -3.78 -15.75
CA THR A 116 2.83 -3.71 -16.80
C THR A 116 2.54 -4.59 -18.01
N GLY A 117 1.45 -5.37 -17.99
CA GLY A 117 1.07 -6.23 -19.09
C GLY A 117 2.00 -7.43 -19.30
N PHE A 118 2.83 -7.79 -18.33
CA PHE A 118 3.70 -8.98 -18.41
C PHE A 118 2.90 -10.29 -18.58
N TYR A 119 1.64 -10.28 -18.13
CA TYR A 119 0.68 -11.37 -18.34
C TYR A 119 -0.22 -11.20 -19.56
N ARG A 120 -0.01 -10.20 -20.41
CA ARG A 120 -0.76 -10.05 -21.66
C ARG A 120 -0.12 -10.87 -22.76
N ILE A 121 -0.94 -11.64 -23.46
CA ILE A 121 -0.58 -12.37 -24.67
C ILE A 121 -1.47 -11.89 -25.82
N HIS A 122 -1.01 -12.05 -27.06
CA HIS A 122 -1.89 -11.84 -28.21
C HIS A 122 -2.99 -12.90 -28.17
N THR A 123 -4.24 -12.44 -28.28
CA THR A 123 -5.39 -13.30 -28.47
C THR A 123 -5.20 -14.05 -29.79
N PRO A 124 -5.42 -15.37 -29.83
CA PRO A 124 -5.28 -16.13 -31.07
C PRO A 124 -6.09 -15.50 -32.20
N VAL A 125 -5.49 -15.41 -33.39
CA VAL A 125 -6.10 -14.73 -34.54
C VAL A 125 -7.42 -15.38 -34.98
N ASP A 126 -7.65 -16.64 -34.65
CA ASP A 126 -8.89 -17.34 -34.94
C ASP A 126 -10.01 -17.06 -33.93
N GLU A 127 -9.74 -16.42 -32.79
CA GLU A 127 -10.72 -16.16 -31.72
C GLU A 127 -11.45 -14.80 -31.83
N TYR A 128 -11.13 -13.99 -32.84
CA TYR A 128 -11.81 -12.71 -33.11
C TYR A 128 -11.87 -12.43 -34.62
N VAL A 129 -12.68 -11.46 -35.04
CA VAL A 129 -12.76 -10.97 -36.43
C VAL A 129 -12.36 -9.49 -36.45
N VAL A 130 -11.73 -9.06 -37.55
CA VAL A 130 -11.40 -7.65 -37.77
C VAL A 130 -12.01 -7.19 -39.08
N SER A 131 -12.69 -6.04 -39.05
CA SER A 131 -13.31 -5.42 -40.22
C SER A 131 -12.90 -3.95 -40.29
N LEU A 132 -12.81 -3.42 -41.51
CA LEU A 132 -12.44 -2.03 -41.76
C LEU A 132 -13.56 -1.34 -42.53
N PHE A 133 -14.06 -0.23 -41.98
CA PHE A 133 -15.15 0.55 -42.56
C PHE A 133 -14.71 1.99 -42.79
N GLN A 134 -15.05 2.56 -43.95
CA GLN A 134 -14.80 3.96 -44.27
C GLN A 134 -16.07 4.79 -44.05
N LEU A 135 -15.93 5.85 -43.26
CA LEU A 135 -16.96 6.86 -43.05
C LEU A 135 -16.96 7.91 -44.17
N LYS A 136 -18.06 8.65 -44.31
CA LYS A 136 -18.23 9.74 -45.29
C LYS A 136 -17.23 10.88 -45.14
N ASN A 137 -16.64 11.05 -43.95
CA ASN A 137 -15.66 12.09 -43.66
C ASN A 137 -14.21 11.62 -43.80
N ASP A 138 -13.97 10.62 -44.65
CA ASP A 138 -12.65 10.03 -44.97
C ASP A 138 -11.89 9.42 -43.77
N ARG A 139 -12.53 9.35 -42.60
CA ARG A 139 -12.05 8.54 -41.48
C ARG A 139 -12.39 7.09 -41.72
N ALA A 140 -11.53 6.18 -41.29
CA ALA A 140 -11.85 4.77 -41.23
C ALA A 140 -11.90 4.29 -39.79
N ILE A 141 -12.69 3.25 -39.57
CA ILE A 141 -12.89 2.60 -38.28
C ILE A 141 -12.56 1.13 -38.48
N LEU A 142 -11.64 0.65 -37.65
CA LEU A 142 -11.34 -0.77 -37.54
C LEU A 142 -12.12 -1.33 -36.36
N THR A 143 -12.95 -2.34 -36.61
CA THR A 143 -13.72 -3.03 -35.58
C THR A 143 -13.10 -4.40 -35.34
N MET A 144 -12.96 -4.77 -34.07
CA MET A 144 -12.48 -6.08 -33.65
C MET A 144 -13.56 -6.73 -32.78
N ILE A 145 -14.11 -7.84 -33.24
CA ILE A 145 -15.23 -8.50 -32.56
C ILE A 145 -14.75 -9.85 -32.06
N GLN A 146 -14.78 -10.03 -30.75
CA GLN A 146 -14.44 -11.31 -30.14
C GLN A 146 -15.50 -12.36 -30.48
N LYS A 147 -15.08 -13.59 -30.78
CA LYS A 147 -16.01 -14.70 -30.99
C LYS A 147 -16.72 -15.10 -29.70
N PRO A 148 -18.02 -15.45 -29.73
CA PRO A 148 -18.74 -15.93 -28.55
C PRO A 148 -18.09 -17.13 -27.87
N GLU A 149 -17.46 -18.01 -28.65
CA GLU A 149 -16.73 -19.20 -28.17
C GLU A 149 -15.27 -18.93 -27.75
N SER A 150 -14.81 -17.68 -27.83
CA SER A 150 -13.44 -17.32 -27.44
C SER A 150 -13.21 -17.66 -25.98
N ARG A 151 -12.06 -18.25 -25.69
CA ARG A 151 -11.65 -18.59 -24.33
C ARG A 151 -10.69 -17.57 -23.75
N SER A 152 -10.41 -16.51 -24.50
CA SER A 152 -9.48 -15.46 -24.12
C SER A 152 -10.24 -14.38 -23.35
N LYS A 153 -9.72 -13.96 -22.19
CA LYS A 153 -10.23 -12.76 -21.53
C LYS A 153 -9.51 -11.56 -22.11
N VAL A 154 -10.14 -10.87 -23.07
CA VAL A 154 -9.53 -9.69 -23.70
C VAL A 154 -9.44 -8.58 -22.66
N THR A 155 -8.27 -7.95 -22.59
CA THR A 155 -7.94 -6.89 -21.61
C THR A 155 -7.47 -5.60 -22.25
N GLY A 156 -7.49 -5.56 -23.57
CA GLY A 156 -7.14 -4.38 -24.35
C GLY A 156 -6.88 -4.72 -25.80
N GLN A 157 -6.72 -3.68 -26.59
CA GLN A 157 -6.33 -3.71 -28.00
C GLN A 157 -5.00 -2.99 -28.17
N GLY A 158 -4.28 -3.29 -29.24
CA GLY A 158 -3.00 -2.66 -29.52
C GLY A 158 -2.63 -2.71 -31.00
N TRP A 159 -1.53 -2.03 -31.29
CA TRP A 159 -0.87 -2.08 -32.59
C TRP A 159 0.64 -2.15 -32.44
N SER A 160 1.29 -2.70 -33.45
CA SER A 160 2.73 -2.72 -33.62
C SER A 160 3.08 -2.46 -35.09
N SER A 161 4.34 -2.13 -35.36
CA SER A 161 4.82 -1.86 -36.71
C SER A 161 6.25 -2.36 -36.87
N ASP A 162 6.56 -2.83 -38.08
CA ASP A 162 7.92 -3.17 -38.53
C ASP A 162 8.60 -2.01 -39.29
N GLY A 163 7.96 -0.84 -39.36
CA GLY A 163 8.40 0.34 -40.11
C GLY A 163 7.75 0.48 -41.49
N GLU A 164 7.22 -0.59 -42.08
CA GLU A 164 6.56 -0.59 -43.40
C GLU A 164 5.08 -0.94 -43.28
N ASN A 165 4.75 -1.84 -42.35
CA ASN A 165 3.43 -2.39 -42.14
C ASN A 165 2.96 -2.13 -40.71
N ILE A 166 1.64 -2.20 -40.52
CA ILE A 166 1.00 -2.11 -39.22
C ILE A 166 0.26 -3.41 -38.90
N TYR A 167 0.38 -3.84 -37.65
CA TYR A 167 -0.21 -5.05 -37.10
C TYR A 167 -1.19 -4.64 -36.00
N THR A 168 -2.42 -5.14 -36.02
CA THR A 168 -3.42 -4.90 -34.98
C THR A 168 -3.82 -6.20 -34.29
N TYR A 169 -3.98 -6.16 -32.98
CA TYR A 169 -4.26 -7.35 -32.20
C TYR A 169 -5.11 -7.03 -30.96
N LEU A 170 -5.88 -8.03 -30.52
CA LEU A 170 -6.46 -8.05 -29.18
C LEU A 170 -5.47 -8.68 -28.23
N SER A 171 -5.29 -8.08 -27.05
CA SER A 171 -4.47 -8.63 -25.98
C SER A 171 -5.36 -9.25 -24.90
N SER A 172 -4.98 -10.42 -24.40
CA SER A 172 -5.73 -11.15 -23.39
C SER A 172 -4.85 -11.55 -22.20
N GLU A 173 -5.49 -11.75 -21.04
CA GLU A 173 -4.82 -12.31 -19.87
C GLU A 173 -4.29 -13.72 -20.18
N ARG A 174 -3.12 -14.06 -19.63
CA ARG A 174 -2.53 -15.39 -19.75
C ARG A 174 -3.37 -16.43 -19.00
N GLY A 175 -4.28 -17.09 -19.72
CA GLY A 175 -5.15 -18.13 -19.19
C GLY A 175 -6.39 -18.29 -20.07
N ARG A 176 -6.99 -19.48 -20.07
CA ARG A 176 -8.24 -19.72 -20.80
C ARG A 176 -9.42 -19.77 -19.86
N LEU A 177 -10.45 -19.00 -20.17
CA LEU A 177 -11.73 -19.03 -19.48
C LEU A 177 -12.38 -20.43 -19.62
N PRO A 178 -13.18 -20.85 -18.62
CA PRO A 178 -14.11 -21.97 -18.76
C PRO A 178 -15.11 -21.68 -19.89
N LYS A 179 -15.55 -22.71 -20.62
CA LYS A 179 -16.51 -22.57 -21.73
C LYS A 179 -17.82 -21.87 -21.36
N ALA A 180 -18.21 -21.88 -20.08
CA ALA A 180 -19.46 -21.31 -19.59
C ALA A 180 -19.36 -19.85 -19.14
N VAL A 181 -18.16 -19.25 -19.15
CA VAL A 181 -17.97 -17.85 -18.71
C VAL A 181 -18.13 -16.94 -19.93
N GLY A 182 -19.34 -16.38 -20.06
CA GLY A 182 -19.65 -15.27 -20.96
C GLY A 182 -19.55 -15.62 -22.44
N GLU A 183 -20.60 -16.19 -23.01
CA GLU A 183 -20.86 -16.15 -24.46
C GLU A 183 -21.22 -14.72 -24.89
N HIS A 184 -20.39 -13.75 -24.54
CA HIS A 184 -20.56 -12.35 -24.85
C HIS A 184 -19.40 -11.93 -25.74
N SER A 185 -19.74 -11.35 -26.88
CA SER A 185 -18.77 -10.77 -27.79
C SER A 185 -18.59 -9.31 -27.45
N ASP A 186 -17.39 -8.95 -27.07
CA ASP A 186 -16.98 -7.56 -26.96
C ASP A 186 -16.58 -7.03 -28.33
N ILE A 187 -16.88 -5.75 -28.54
CA ILE A 187 -16.55 -5.02 -29.77
C ILE A 187 -15.56 -3.93 -29.37
N TYR A 188 -14.41 -3.96 -30.04
CA TYR A 188 -13.37 -2.99 -29.86
C TYR A 188 -13.22 -2.16 -31.13
N GLU A 189 -13.13 -0.84 -30.97
CA GLU A 189 -13.10 0.12 -32.06
C GLU A 189 -11.78 0.88 -32.03
N ILE A 190 -11.15 0.98 -33.21
CA ILE A 190 -9.90 1.68 -33.41
C ILE A 190 -10.08 2.66 -34.57
N PRO A 191 -9.96 3.98 -34.33
CA PRO A 191 -9.84 4.94 -35.41
C PRO A 191 -8.62 4.60 -36.27
N PHE A 192 -8.83 4.52 -37.59
CA PHE A 192 -7.79 4.22 -38.56
C PHE A 192 -7.67 5.37 -39.56
N ASN A 193 -6.46 5.91 -39.69
CA ASN A 193 -6.18 6.96 -40.66
C ASN A 193 -5.82 6.34 -42.01
N LEU A 194 -6.59 6.60 -43.05
CA LEU A 194 -6.31 6.09 -44.41
C LEU A 194 -5.05 6.70 -45.04
N ASN A 195 -4.64 7.88 -44.57
CA ASN A 195 -3.39 8.53 -44.97
C ASN A 195 -2.20 8.08 -44.11
N ASN A 196 -2.30 6.93 -43.44
CA ASN A 196 -1.19 6.37 -42.69
C ASN A 196 0.03 6.08 -43.62
N PRO A 197 1.25 6.14 -43.08
CA PRO A 197 2.47 5.91 -43.86
C PRO A 197 2.68 4.43 -44.22
N TYR A 198 1.88 3.50 -43.70
CA TYR A 198 2.08 2.07 -43.85
C TYR A 198 1.44 1.52 -45.13
N GLU A 199 2.06 0.47 -45.68
CA GLU A 199 1.62 -0.16 -46.92
C GLU A 199 0.53 -1.21 -46.70
N LYS A 200 0.61 -1.96 -45.58
CA LYS A 200 -0.32 -3.05 -45.28
C LYS A 200 -0.73 -3.05 -43.81
N LEU A 201 -1.96 -3.51 -43.61
CA LEU A 201 -2.58 -3.74 -42.30
C LEU A 201 -2.79 -5.24 -42.10
N TYR A 202 -2.29 -5.75 -40.98
CA TYR A 202 -2.40 -7.15 -40.58
C TYR A 202 -3.18 -7.31 -39.28
N LYS A 203 -3.86 -8.45 -39.15
CA LYS A 203 -4.45 -8.96 -37.92
C LYS A 203 -3.49 -9.92 -37.23
N GLY A 204 -3.27 -9.73 -35.94
CA GLY A 204 -2.28 -10.48 -35.17
C GLY A 204 -0.87 -9.98 -35.45
N GLU A 205 0.11 -10.60 -34.81
CA GLU A 205 1.52 -10.25 -34.92
C GLU A 205 2.37 -11.52 -35.06
N GLY A 206 3.55 -11.39 -35.67
CA GLY A 206 4.47 -12.51 -35.84
C GLY A 206 4.02 -13.50 -36.93
N LYS A 207 4.24 -14.79 -36.69
CA LYS A 207 4.06 -15.84 -37.71
C LYS A 207 2.60 -16.10 -38.10
N ASP A 208 1.68 -15.79 -37.20
CA ASP A 208 0.25 -16.04 -37.39
C ASP A 208 -0.49 -14.78 -37.90
N ALA A 209 0.25 -13.74 -38.30
CA ALA A 209 -0.33 -12.51 -38.81
C ALA A 209 -1.06 -12.74 -40.14
N VAL A 210 -2.28 -12.20 -40.26
CA VAL A 210 -3.15 -12.34 -41.43
C VAL A 210 -3.33 -10.98 -42.09
N LEU A 211 -3.08 -10.88 -43.40
CA LEU A 211 -3.28 -9.63 -44.15
C LEU A 211 -4.78 -9.26 -44.17
N LEU A 212 -5.10 -8.05 -43.72
CA LEU A 212 -6.46 -7.51 -43.73
C LEU A 212 -6.70 -6.53 -44.89
N TRP A 213 -5.73 -5.66 -45.13
CA TRP A 213 -5.86 -4.58 -46.12
C TRP A 213 -4.50 -4.14 -46.62
N GLN A 214 -4.45 -3.69 -47.87
CA GLN A 214 -3.29 -3.05 -48.49
C GLN A 214 -3.67 -1.68 -49.05
N LYS A 215 -2.75 -0.73 -48.95
CA LYS A 215 -2.91 0.62 -49.48
C LYS A 215 -3.38 0.63 -50.93
N GLY A 216 -4.42 1.43 -51.18
CA GLY A 216 -5.08 1.51 -52.49
C GLY A 216 -6.20 0.48 -52.72
N GLN A 217 -6.38 -0.51 -51.83
CA GLN A 217 -7.56 -1.38 -51.91
C GLN A 217 -8.82 -0.63 -51.44
N PRO A 218 -9.96 -0.81 -52.14
CA PRO A 218 -11.21 -0.21 -51.73
C PRO A 218 -11.64 -0.76 -50.37
N ILE A 219 -12.18 0.11 -49.53
CA ILE A 219 -12.68 -0.24 -48.19
C ILE A 219 -14.20 -0.27 -48.24
N GLN A 220 -14.80 -1.17 -47.46
CA GLN A 220 -16.23 -1.22 -47.30
C GLN A 220 -16.74 0.10 -46.70
N LYS A 221 -17.76 0.70 -47.30
CA LYS A 221 -18.40 1.89 -46.73
C LYS A 221 -19.20 1.51 -45.48
N ALA A 222 -19.17 2.39 -44.49
CA ALA A 222 -20.01 2.27 -43.30
C ALA A 222 -21.51 2.38 -43.66
N SER A 223 -22.36 1.67 -42.91
CA SER A 223 -23.81 1.80 -43.02
C SER A 223 -24.29 3.19 -42.55
N GLU A 224 -25.53 3.55 -42.90
CA GLU A 224 -26.12 4.81 -42.45
C GLU A 224 -26.27 4.87 -40.91
N GLU A 225 -26.50 3.71 -40.28
CA GLU A 225 -26.56 3.59 -38.82
C GLU A 225 -25.20 3.80 -38.16
N MET A 226 -24.13 3.22 -38.73
CA MET A 226 -22.76 3.47 -38.25
C MET A 226 -22.37 4.95 -38.39
N GLU A 227 -22.72 5.58 -39.51
CA GLU A 227 -22.52 7.01 -39.72
C GLU A 227 -23.26 7.85 -38.68
N ALA A 228 -24.54 7.55 -38.43
CA ALA A 228 -25.34 8.25 -37.43
C ALA A 228 -24.76 8.08 -36.01
N TYR A 229 -24.28 6.89 -35.67
CA TYR A 229 -23.62 6.63 -34.39
C TYR A 229 -22.35 7.48 -34.22
N TYR A 230 -21.43 7.44 -35.19
CA TYR A 230 -20.18 8.20 -35.08
C TYR A 230 -20.37 9.71 -35.18
N GLN A 231 -21.41 10.18 -35.89
CA GLN A 231 -21.80 11.59 -35.85
C GLN A 231 -22.29 11.97 -34.45
N ALA A 232 -23.15 11.16 -33.83
CA ALA A 232 -23.66 11.45 -32.48
C ALA A 232 -22.55 11.43 -31.41
N ILE A 233 -21.58 10.51 -31.52
CA ILE A 233 -20.40 10.50 -30.65
C ILE A 233 -19.57 11.77 -30.86
N PHE A 234 -19.32 12.15 -32.12
CA PHE A 234 -18.58 13.37 -32.43
C PHE A 234 -19.26 14.63 -31.86
N ASP A 235 -20.59 14.74 -32.02
CA ASP A 235 -21.36 15.86 -31.48
C ASP A 235 -21.26 15.91 -29.94
N ALA A 236 -21.32 14.75 -29.27
CA ALA A 236 -21.17 14.66 -27.81
C ALA A 236 -19.75 15.03 -27.34
N ASP A 237 -18.72 14.58 -28.06
CA ASP A 237 -17.33 14.95 -27.78
C ASP A 237 -17.09 16.45 -27.95
N MET A 238 -17.64 17.05 -29.01
CA MET A 238 -17.56 18.49 -29.26
C MET A 238 -18.29 19.30 -28.17
N LEU A 239 -19.46 18.83 -27.73
CA LEU A 239 -20.18 19.42 -26.61
C LEU A 239 -19.34 19.36 -25.33
N ARG A 240 -18.72 18.22 -25.03
CA ARG A 240 -17.82 18.09 -23.86
C ARG A 240 -16.68 19.10 -23.92
N ILE A 241 -16.00 19.20 -25.05
CA ILE A 241 -14.87 20.14 -25.22
C ILE A 241 -15.32 21.58 -24.99
N GLU A 242 -16.48 21.97 -25.52
CA GLU A 242 -17.03 23.31 -25.31
C GLU A 242 -17.35 23.56 -23.84
N LEU A 243 -17.99 22.60 -23.16
CA LEU A 243 -18.31 22.72 -21.73
C LEU A 243 -17.05 22.81 -20.87
N ASP A 244 -16.05 21.95 -21.14
CA ASP A 244 -14.74 21.98 -20.48
C ASP A 244 -14.09 23.37 -20.64
N TYR A 245 -14.11 23.92 -21.86
CA TYR A 245 -13.53 25.23 -22.16
C TYR A 245 -14.25 26.38 -21.45
N GLN A 246 -15.59 26.38 -21.44
CA GLN A 246 -16.37 27.42 -20.75
C GLN A 246 -16.12 27.40 -19.25
N GLU A 247 -16.03 26.21 -18.66
CA GLU A 247 -15.78 26.06 -17.23
C GLU A 247 -14.34 26.45 -16.85
N GLU A 248 -13.35 26.04 -17.63
CA GLU A 248 -11.96 26.47 -17.45
C GLU A 248 -11.85 28.00 -17.52
N LYS A 249 -12.52 28.62 -18.50
CA LYS A 249 -12.57 30.08 -18.62
C LYS A 249 -13.23 30.73 -17.41
N ARG A 250 -14.36 30.21 -16.94
CA ARG A 250 -15.06 30.71 -15.74
C ARG A 250 -14.16 30.66 -14.51
N MET A 251 -13.46 29.55 -14.30
CA MET A 251 -12.53 29.41 -13.17
C MET A 251 -11.34 30.37 -13.24
N LEU A 252 -10.77 30.56 -14.43
CA LEU A 252 -9.71 31.55 -14.66
C LEU A 252 -10.18 32.96 -14.29
N GLU A 253 -11.40 33.33 -14.66
CA GLU A 253 -11.99 34.63 -14.34
C GLU A 253 -12.31 34.79 -12.85
N GLU A 254 -12.78 33.74 -12.18
CA GLU A 254 -13.18 33.77 -10.77
C GLU A 254 -12.01 33.62 -9.77
N THR A 255 -11.05 32.74 -10.08
CA THR A 255 -10.01 32.29 -9.12
C THR A 255 -8.59 32.60 -9.57
N GLY A 256 -8.37 32.91 -10.85
CA GLY A 256 -7.03 33.08 -11.43
C GLY A 256 -6.25 31.77 -11.63
N GLU A 257 -6.86 30.62 -11.36
CA GLU A 257 -6.26 29.29 -11.49
C GLU A 257 -7.11 28.41 -12.44
N THR A 258 -6.47 27.43 -13.08
CA THR A 258 -7.16 26.31 -13.74
C THR A 258 -6.97 25.05 -12.93
N TYR A 259 -8.03 24.28 -12.76
CA TYR A 259 -7.97 22.90 -12.29
C TYR A 259 -8.21 21.99 -13.49
N GLY A 260 -7.41 20.92 -13.63
CA GLY A 260 -7.47 19.99 -14.77
C GLY A 260 -8.81 19.24 -14.88
N TYR A 261 -8.88 18.24 -15.78
CA TYR A 261 -10.09 17.45 -16.11
C TYR A 261 -11.12 17.37 -14.98
N MET A 262 -12.21 18.10 -15.15
CA MET A 262 -13.32 18.11 -14.20
C MET A 262 -14.36 17.08 -14.65
N ASN A 263 -14.69 16.14 -13.77
CA ASN A 263 -15.92 15.36 -13.91
C ASN A 263 -17.06 16.21 -13.36
N PHE A 264 -17.66 17.05 -14.19
CA PHE A 264 -18.89 17.75 -13.84
C PHE A 264 -20.11 16.95 -14.30
N ASP A 265 -21.11 16.86 -13.42
CA ASP A 265 -22.41 16.25 -13.71
C ASP A 265 -23.16 17.15 -14.69
N CYS A 266 -23.20 16.75 -15.97
CA CYS A 266 -23.84 17.50 -17.04
C CYS A 266 -24.95 16.66 -17.69
N PRO A 267 -26.22 16.90 -17.33
CA PRO A 267 -27.35 16.16 -17.89
C PRO A 267 -27.47 16.24 -19.42
N GLU A 268 -27.01 17.35 -20.02
CA GLU A 268 -27.01 17.55 -21.46
C GLU A 268 -25.99 16.63 -22.16
N LEU A 269 -24.78 16.56 -21.61
CA LEU A 269 -23.72 15.68 -22.09
C LEU A 269 -24.10 14.20 -21.92
N ASP A 270 -24.69 13.85 -20.77
CA ASP A 270 -25.22 12.51 -20.52
C ASP A 270 -26.32 12.14 -21.52
N ALA A 271 -27.24 13.06 -21.80
CA ALA A 271 -28.28 12.84 -22.80
C ALA A 271 -27.69 12.64 -24.21
N ALA A 272 -26.63 13.37 -24.56
CA ALA A 272 -25.92 13.22 -25.83
C ALA A 272 -25.26 11.82 -25.96
N TYR A 273 -24.54 11.36 -24.93
CA TYR A 273 -23.96 10.01 -24.93
C TYR A 273 -25.03 8.91 -24.90
N GLN A 274 -26.12 9.09 -24.16
CA GLN A 274 -27.25 8.13 -24.18
C GLN A 274 -27.91 8.05 -25.57
N LYS A 275 -28.01 9.17 -26.28
CA LYS A 275 -28.48 9.19 -27.67
C LYS A 275 -27.53 8.40 -28.57
N ALA A 276 -26.22 8.61 -28.45
CA ALA A 276 -25.23 7.84 -29.19
C ALA A 276 -25.31 6.34 -28.88
N GLU A 277 -25.46 5.96 -27.61
CA GLU A 277 -25.61 4.56 -27.19
C GLU A 277 -26.88 3.89 -27.75
N LYS A 278 -27.98 4.63 -27.90
CA LYS A 278 -29.18 4.12 -28.57
C LYS A 278 -28.92 3.85 -30.05
N LEU A 279 -28.21 4.75 -30.73
CA LEU A 279 -27.82 4.58 -32.14
C LEU A 279 -26.84 3.42 -32.32
N ARG A 280 -25.90 3.24 -31.37
CA ARG A 280 -24.93 2.14 -31.35
C ARG A 280 -25.60 0.79 -31.54
N ARG A 281 -26.71 0.56 -30.86
CA ARG A 281 -27.45 -0.71 -30.89
C ARG A 281 -28.11 -1.01 -32.23
N LEU A 282 -28.30 0.00 -33.07
CA LEU A 282 -28.87 -0.13 -34.41
C LEU A 282 -27.82 -0.43 -35.47
N VAL A 283 -26.53 -0.27 -35.16
CA VAL A 283 -25.43 -0.46 -36.11
C VAL A 283 -25.30 -1.93 -36.49
N PRO A 284 -25.50 -2.31 -37.77
CA PRO A 284 -25.42 -3.69 -38.21
C PRO A 284 -24.00 -4.27 -38.12
N GLU A 285 -22.97 -3.45 -38.30
CA GLU A 285 -21.57 -3.84 -38.17
C GLU A 285 -21.17 -4.19 -36.73
N PHE A 286 -22.00 -3.80 -35.74
CA PHE A 286 -21.83 -4.16 -34.33
C PHE A 286 -22.71 -5.34 -33.92
N GLN A 287 -23.47 -5.94 -34.85
CA GLN A 287 -24.25 -7.13 -34.55
C GLN A 287 -23.40 -8.37 -34.75
N VAL A 288 -23.02 -8.99 -33.64
CA VAL A 288 -22.21 -10.22 -33.56
C VAL A 288 -22.79 -11.35 -34.42
N SER A 289 -24.12 -11.44 -34.47
CA SER A 289 -24.84 -12.43 -35.31
C SER A 289 -24.51 -12.33 -36.80
N ASN A 290 -24.15 -11.14 -37.29
CA ASN A 290 -23.81 -10.91 -38.70
C ASN A 290 -22.44 -11.49 -39.07
N TYR A 291 -21.57 -11.73 -38.08
CA TYR A 291 -20.24 -12.29 -38.29
C TYR A 291 -20.17 -13.79 -38.00
N PHE A 292 -21.05 -14.31 -37.13
CA PHE A 292 -20.92 -15.68 -36.61
C PHE A 292 -22.10 -16.63 -36.87
N GLY A 293 -23.14 -16.24 -37.62
CA GLY A 293 -24.16 -17.15 -38.18
C GLY A 293 -24.98 -17.97 -37.16
N GLU A 294 -26.27 -17.62 -37.03
CA GLU A 294 -27.31 -18.25 -36.18
C GLU A 294 -27.03 -18.36 -34.66
N LYS A 295 -27.80 -17.54 -33.92
CA LYS A 295 -28.14 -17.52 -32.48
C LYS A 295 -27.43 -18.51 -31.55
N PRO A 296 -26.91 -18.07 -30.38
CA PRO A 296 -26.63 -19.00 -29.29
C PRO A 296 -27.93 -19.73 -28.95
N ARG A 297 -27.91 -21.07 -29.02
CA ARG A 297 -28.97 -21.88 -28.45
C ARG A 297 -28.93 -21.64 -26.96
N PHE A 298 -29.83 -20.79 -26.47
CA PHE A 298 -30.19 -20.78 -25.06
C PHE A 298 -30.49 -22.22 -24.65
N ILE A 299 -29.62 -22.81 -23.85
CA ILE A 299 -29.95 -24.02 -23.11
C ILE A 299 -30.85 -23.56 -21.97
N GLU A 300 -32.15 -23.45 -22.23
CA GLU A 300 -33.15 -23.48 -21.17
C GLU A 300 -32.97 -24.81 -20.42
N GLY A 301 -32.59 -24.76 -19.14
CA GLY A 301 -32.70 -25.93 -18.26
C GLY A 301 -31.60 -26.20 -17.25
N ALA A 302 -30.60 -25.34 -17.05
CA ALA A 302 -29.67 -25.54 -15.92
C ALA A 302 -30.29 -25.00 -14.63
N GLN A 303 -31.09 -25.83 -13.96
CA GLN A 303 -31.53 -25.60 -12.58
C GLN A 303 -30.33 -25.34 -11.68
N VAL A 304 -30.30 -24.17 -11.06
CA VAL A 304 -29.44 -23.89 -9.91
C VAL A 304 -29.87 -24.82 -8.78
N ARG A 305 -29.02 -25.80 -8.44
CA ARG A 305 -29.15 -26.52 -7.17
C ARG A 305 -28.82 -25.54 -6.04
N LYS A 306 -29.74 -25.47 -5.07
CA LYS A 306 -29.63 -24.72 -3.81
C LYS A 306 -28.32 -25.00 -3.09
#